data_AF-A0A371X8B4-F1
#
_entry.id   AF-A0A371X8B4-F1
#
_cell.length_a   1.000
_cell.length_b   1.000
_cell.length_c   1.000
_cell.angle_alpha   90.00
_cell.angle_beta   90.00
_cell.angle_gamma   90.00
#
_symmetry.space_group_name_H-M   'P 1'
#
loop_
_entity.id
_entity.type
_entity.pdbx_description
1 polymer ?
#
loop_
_entity_poly.entity_id
_entity_poly.type
_entity_poly.pdbx_seq_one_letter_code
_entity_poly.pdbx_strand_id
1 'polypeptide(L)'
;MDPDLVADLRPIRLPEGFEAFDLQGALAVFSVAILIGLLLAYGVSLASERKPSLRRAIAHDLAEARTLAPAERLLAQSRALAALEEKLKAGRRKPVAAATRSGVLALKSELSHSLYAPAPDIDLERVDREILGLATAARV
;
A
#
# COMPACT_ATOMS: atom_id res chain seq x y z
N MET A 1 -47.72 38.96 3.61
CA MET A 1 -47.18 37.61 3.86
C MET A 1 -48.35 36.66 3.71
N ASP A 2 -48.31 35.79 2.70
CA ASP A 2 -49.41 34.90 2.38
C ASP A 2 -49.53 33.79 3.43
N PRO A 3 -50.68 33.64 4.12
CA PRO A 3 -50.89 32.60 5.13
C PRO A 3 -50.95 31.18 4.54
N ASP A 4 -51.19 31.07 3.23
CA ASP A 4 -51.32 29.78 2.54
C ASP A 4 -49.96 29.07 2.29
N LEU A 5 -48.84 29.80 2.35
CA LEU A 5 -47.50 29.23 2.18
C LEU A 5 -47.06 28.34 3.36
N VAL A 6 -47.69 28.49 4.53
CA VAL A 6 -47.41 27.70 5.73
C VAL A 6 -48.10 26.33 5.68
N ALA A 7 -49.18 26.20 4.90
CA ALA A 7 -49.95 24.95 4.79
C ALA A 7 -49.29 23.89 3.89
N ASP A 8 -48.52 24.32 2.88
CA ASP A 8 -47.77 23.41 1.99
C ASP A 8 -46.47 22.87 2.61
N LEU A 9 -46.01 23.48 3.70
CA LEU A 9 -45.00 22.90 4.57
C LEU A 9 -45.65 21.79 5.40
N ARG A 10 -45.87 20.62 4.78
CA ARG A 10 -46.18 19.39 5.54
C ARG A 10 -45.16 19.32 6.67
N PRO A 11 -45.59 19.30 7.96
CA PRO A 11 -44.65 19.16 9.05
C PRO A 11 -43.87 17.87 8.78
N ILE A 12 -42.55 18.00 8.69
CA ILE A 12 -41.64 16.87 8.52
C ILE A 12 -41.97 15.94 9.68
N ARG A 13 -42.69 14.85 9.39
CA ARG A 13 -43.05 13.87 10.42
C ARG A 13 -41.76 13.21 10.85
N LEU A 14 -41.27 13.63 12.01
CA LEU A 14 -40.13 13.01 12.66
C LEU A 14 -40.53 11.56 13.01
N PRO A 15 -39.62 10.59 12.82
CA PRO A 15 -39.87 9.21 13.21
C PRO A 15 -40.20 9.12 14.71
N GLU A 16 -41.04 8.17 15.09
CA GLU A 16 -41.33 7.91 16.50
C GLU A 16 -40.02 7.72 17.30
N GLY A 17 -39.88 8.45 18.42
CA GLY A 17 -38.66 8.51 19.22
C GLY A 17 -37.76 9.74 19.01
N PHE A 18 -37.98 10.53 17.95
CA PHE A 18 -37.28 11.81 17.74
C PHE A 18 -37.91 13.00 18.48
N GLU A 19 -39.16 12.86 18.98
CA GLU A 19 -39.86 13.91 19.74
C GLU A 19 -39.18 14.23 21.09
N ALA A 20 -38.34 13.33 21.59
CA ALA A 20 -37.57 13.52 22.82
C ALA A 20 -36.34 14.43 22.65
N PHE A 21 -35.97 14.78 21.42
CA PHE A 21 -34.79 15.58 21.13
C PHE A 21 -35.19 16.97 20.62
N ASP A 22 -34.75 18.01 21.32
CA ASP A 22 -34.77 19.36 20.78
C ASP A 22 -33.82 19.48 19.56
N LEU A 23 -33.95 20.53 18.76
CA LEU A 23 -33.15 20.76 17.55
C LEU A 23 -31.64 20.60 17.81
N GLN A 24 -31.17 21.08 18.96
CA GLN A 24 -29.78 20.92 19.40
C GLN A 24 -29.41 19.46 19.68
N GLY A 25 -30.32 18.69 20.30
CA GLY A 25 -30.14 17.27 20.55
C GLY A 25 -30.08 16.44 19.27
N ALA A 26 -30.96 16.75 18.31
CA ALA A 26 -30.93 16.13 16.99
C ALA A 26 -29.61 16.42 16.25
N LEU A 27 -29.13 17.67 16.30
CA LEU A 27 -27.86 18.05 15.68
C LEU A 27 -26.65 17.37 16.35
N ALA A 28 -26.67 17.23 17.67
CA ALA A 28 -25.63 16.54 18.42
C ALA A 28 -25.56 15.04 18.05
N VAL A 29 -26.71 14.35 18.02
CA VAL A 29 -26.79 12.95 17.62
C VAL A 29 -26.32 12.75 16.17
N PHE A 30 -26.73 13.64 15.27
CA PHE A 30 -26.28 13.61 13.87
C PHE A 30 -24.76 13.78 13.75
N SER A 31 -24.18 14.70 14.51
CA SER A 31 -22.73 14.94 14.52
C SER A 31 -21.97 13.72 15.03
N VAL A 32 -22.46 13.09 16.10
CA VAL A 32 -21.89 11.84 16.65
C VAL A 32 -22.01 10.70 15.63
N ALA A 33 -23.16 10.57 14.97
CA ALA A 33 -23.37 9.55 13.95
C ALA A 33 -22.42 9.71 12.76
N ILE A 34 -22.19 10.94 12.30
CA ILE A 34 -21.17 11.22 11.26
C ILE A 34 -19.80 10.82 11.75
N LEU A 35 -19.43 11.19 12.97
CA LEU A 35 -18.10 10.93 13.52
C LEU A 35 -17.84 9.42 13.66
N ILE A 36 -18.84 8.66 14.13
CA ILE A 36 -18.81 7.19 14.17
C ILE A 36 -18.73 6.61 12.76
N GLY A 37 -19.52 7.13 11.81
CA GLY A 37 -19.47 6.72 10.40
C GLY A 37 -18.10 6.94 9.78
N LEU A 38 -17.44 8.07 10.07
CA LEU A 38 -16.10 8.38 9.60
C LEU A 38 -15.05 7.43 10.19
N LEU A 39 -15.15 7.15 11.51
CA LEU A 39 -14.28 6.21 12.20
C LEU A 39 -14.42 4.79 11.63
N LEU A 40 -15.65 4.35 11.35
CA LEU A 40 -15.93 3.07 10.70
C LEU A 40 -15.38 3.03 9.27
N ALA A 41 -15.61 4.08 8.48
CA ALA A 41 -15.09 4.16 7.12
C ALA A 41 -13.56 4.11 7.10
N TYR A 42 -12.89 4.82 8.02
CA TYR A 42 -11.44 4.80 8.17
C TYR A 42 -10.92 3.43 8.65
N GLY A 43 -11.60 2.81 9.61
CA GLY A 43 -11.25 1.46 10.07
C GLY A 43 -11.39 0.43 8.95
N VAL A 44 -12.46 0.52 8.17
CA VAL A 44 -12.70 -0.33 7.00
C VAL A 44 -11.68 -0.04 5.91
N SER A 45 -11.29 1.21 5.66
CA SER A 45 -10.26 1.52 4.67
C SER A 45 -8.91 0.94 5.07
N LEU A 46 -8.52 1.07 6.34
CA LEU A 46 -7.29 0.45 6.86
C LEU A 46 -7.29 -1.08 6.74
N ALA A 47 -8.45 -1.71 7.00
CA ALA A 47 -8.60 -3.16 6.88
C ALA A 47 -8.73 -3.63 5.42
N SER A 48 -9.27 -2.79 4.54
CA SER A 48 -9.55 -3.09 3.14
C SER A 48 -8.48 -2.63 2.17
N GLU A 49 -7.47 -1.90 2.65
CA GLU A 49 -6.28 -1.57 1.88
C GLU A 49 -5.62 -2.87 1.41
N ARG A 50 -5.87 -3.21 0.14
CA ARG A 50 -5.19 -4.29 -0.55
C ARG A 50 -3.72 -3.91 -0.58
N LYS A 51 -2.95 -4.50 0.34
CA LYS A 51 -1.49 -4.38 0.34
C LYS A 51 -0.99 -4.61 -1.09
N PRO A 52 -0.29 -3.66 -1.70
CA PRO A 52 0.23 -3.84 -3.05
C PRO A 52 1.06 -5.11 -3.06
N SER A 53 0.91 -5.92 -4.11
CA SER A 53 1.72 -7.13 -4.24
C SER A 53 3.19 -6.75 -4.19
N LEU A 54 4.02 -7.56 -3.52
CA LEU A 54 5.44 -7.27 -3.33
C LEU A 54 6.13 -6.96 -4.67
N ARG A 55 5.76 -7.70 -5.71
CA ARG A 55 6.20 -7.46 -7.08
C ARG A 55 5.88 -6.04 -7.58
N ARG A 56 4.69 -5.53 -7.29
CA ARG A 56 4.27 -4.20 -7.74
C ARG A 56 5.00 -3.10 -7.00
N ALA A 57 5.24 -3.27 -5.71
CA ALA A 57 6.09 -2.36 -4.92
C ALA A 57 7.53 -2.34 -5.47
N ILE A 58 8.16 -3.50 -5.61
CA ILE A 58 9.51 -3.62 -6.18
C ILE A 58 9.60 -3.03 -7.60
N ALA A 59 8.60 -3.30 -8.45
CA ALA A 59 8.58 -2.75 -9.81
C ALA A 59 8.46 -1.22 -9.82
N HIS A 60 7.71 -0.64 -8.88
CA HIS A 60 7.59 0.80 -8.76
C HIS A 60 8.93 1.40 -8.30
N ASP A 61 9.53 0.85 -7.24
CA ASP A 61 10.81 1.33 -6.70
C ASP A 61 11.93 1.24 -7.75
N LEU A 62 11.99 0.15 -8.52
CA LEU A 62 12.97 -0.01 -9.60
C LEU A 62 12.71 0.95 -10.76
N ALA A 63 11.44 1.26 -11.07
CA ALA A 63 11.11 2.22 -12.11
C ALA A 63 11.53 3.64 -11.73
N GLU A 64 11.35 4.05 -10.47
CA GLU A 64 11.85 5.32 -9.95
C GLU A 64 13.38 5.36 -9.93
N ALA A 65 14.03 4.25 -9.59
CA ALA A 65 15.49 4.17 -9.57
C ALA A 65 16.15 4.32 -10.94
N ARG A 66 15.41 4.21 -12.06
CA ARG A 66 15.94 4.38 -13.42
C ARG A 66 16.40 5.80 -13.72
N THR A 67 15.84 6.79 -13.03
CA THR A 67 16.23 8.19 -13.23
C THR A 67 17.42 8.60 -12.36
N LEU A 68 17.92 7.71 -11.50
CA LEU A 68 19.04 7.98 -10.60
C LEU A 68 20.39 7.77 -11.29
N ALA A 69 21.44 8.32 -10.68
CA ALA A 69 22.81 8.04 -11.09
C ALA A 69 23.11 6.53 -10.96
N PRO A 70 24.02 5.95 -11.78
CA PRO A 70 24.30 4.51 -11.78
C PRO A 70 24.63 3.92 -10.39
N ALA A 71 25.41 4.63 -9.58
CA ALA A 71 25.76 4.20 -8.22
C ALA A 71 24.57 4.20 -7.26
N GLU A 72 23.69 5.20 -7.36
CA GLU A 72 22.46 5.30 -6.56
C GLU A 72 21.44 4.25 -6.98
N ARG A 73 21.36 3.97 -8.29
CA ARG A 73 20.53 2.91 -8.85
C ARG A 73 20.95 1.53 -8.34
N LEU A 74 22.25 1.24 -8.29
CA LEU A 74 22.78 0.01 -7.67
C LEU A 74 22.38 -0.12 -6.20
N LEU A 75 22.43 0.99 -5.47
CA LEU A 75 22.05 1.01 -4.07
C LEU A 75 20.53 0.78 -3.90
N ALA A 76 19.70 1.36 -4.76
CA ALA A 76 18.26 1.08 -4.80
C ALA A 76 17.96 -0.40 -5.13
N GLN A 77 18.65 -0.97 -6.12
CA GLN A 77 18.53 -2.39 -6.49
C GLN A 77 18.91 -3.33 -5.34
N SER A 78 19.98 -3.03 -4.60
CA SER A 78 20.39 -3.83 -3.44
C SER A 78 19.36 -3.77 -2.30
N ARG A 79 18.74 -2.60 -2.06
CA ARG A 79 17.63 -2.45 -1.10
C ARG A 79 16.40 -3.24 -1.51
N ALA A 80 16.02 -3.19 -2.79
CA ALA A 80 14.91 -3.97 -3.33
C ALA A 80 15.14 -5.49 -3.16
N LEU A 81 16.37 -5.96 -3.41
CA LEU A 81 16.75 -7.35 -3.20
C LEU A 81 16.71 -7.76 -1.72
N ALA A 82 17.17 -6.88 -0.81
CA ALA A 82 17.09 -7.12 0.64
C ALA A 82 15.64 -7.19 1.14
N ALA A 83 14.75 -6.32 0.64
CA ALA A 83 13.33 -6.35 0.95
C ALA A 83 12.68 -7.67 0.49
N LEU A 84 13.07 -8.17 -0.69
CA LEU A 84 12.63 -9.47 -1.19
C LEU A 84 13.12 -10.61 -0.29
N GLU A 85 14.40 -10.61 0.11
CA GLU A 85 14.99 -11.61 1.01
C GLU A 85 14.23 -11.69 2.35
N GLU A 86 13.96 -10.55 2.98
CA GLU A 86 13.22 -10.48 4.25
C GLU A 86 11.79 -11.01 4.12
N LYS A 87 11.10 -10.71 3.02
CA LYS A 87 9.76 -11.25 2.76
C LYS A 87 9.77 -12.75 2.55
N LEU A 88 10.78 -13.28 1.85
CA LEU A 88 10.95 -14.73 1.68
C LEU A 88 11.23 -15.45 3.01
N LYS A 89 11.96 -14.82 3.94
CA LYS A 89 12.19 -15.35 5.29
C LYS A 89 10.92 -15.29 6.15
N ALA A 90 10.15 -14.20 6.06
CA ALA A 90 8.92 -14.02 6.82
C ALA A 90 7.77 -14.94 6.36
N GLY A 91 7.77 -15.36 5.09
CA GLY A 91 6.78 -16.25 4.49
C GLY A 91 6.83 -17.69 5.03
N ARG A 92 6.36 -17.92 6.26
CA ARG A 92 6.34 -19.25 6.92
C ARG A 92 5.40 -20.29 6.29
N ARG A 93 4.62 -19.96 5.25
CA ARG A 93 3.47 -20.77 4.81
C ARG A 93 3.63 -21.52 3.49
N LYS A 94 4.62 -21.19 2.65
CA LYS A 94 4.84 -21.91 1.39
C LYS A 94 6.32 -22.18 1.18
N PRO A 95 6.71 -23.40 0.79
CA PRO A 95 8.09 -23.67 0.41
C PRO A 95 8.43 -22.81 -0.81
N VAL A 96 9.24 -21.78 -0.59
CA VAL A 96 9.89 -21.04 -1.67
C VAL A 96 10.80 -22.03 -2.39
N ALA A 97 10.73 -22.08 -3.72
CA ALA A 97 11.60 -22.95 -4.51
C ALA A 97 13.07 -22.67 -4.16
N ALA A 98 13.86 -23.73 -3.96
CA ALA A 98 15.28 -23.62 -3.65
C ALA A 98 16.01 -22.77 -4.71
N ALA A 99 15.59 -22.87 -5.98
CA ALA A 99 16.07 -22.07 -7.10
C ALA A 99 15.88 -20.55 -6.91
N THR A 100 14.77 -20.11 -6.30
CA THR A 100 14.53 -18.68 -6.04
C THR A 100 15.48 -18.18 -4.95
N ARG A 101 15.70 -18.97 -3.89
CA ARG A 101 16.65 -18.60 -2.82
C ARG A 101 18.09 -18.56 -3.34
N SER A 102 18.50 -19.55 -4.13
CA SER A 102 19.84 -19.55 -4.74
C SER A 102 20.01 -18.37 -5.71
N GLY A 103 18.98 -18.03 -6.48
CA GLY A 103 18.99 -16.86 -7.36
C GLY A 103 19.17 -15.55 -6.61
N VAL A 104 18.45 -15.36 -5.49
CA VAL A 104 18.62 -14.17 -4.61
C VAL A 104 20.04 -14.09 -4.06
N LEU A 105 20.61 -15.21 -3.60
CA LEU A 105 21.98 -15.25 -3.05
C LEU A 105 23.04 -14.96 -4.12
N ALA A 106 22.88 -15.53 -5.33
CA ALA A 106 23.79 -15.29 -6.45
C ALA A 106 23.79 -13.81 -6.84
N LEU A 107 22.61 -13.22 -7.02
CA LEU A 107 22.47 -11.82 -7.40
C LEU A 107 22.98 -10.87 -6.31
N LYS A 108 22.79 -11.23 -5.04
CA LYS A 108 23.33 -10.46 -3.90
C LYS A 108 24.86 -10.46 -3.91
N SER A 109 25.47 -11.62 -4.12
CA SER A 109 26.93 -11.74 -4.22
C SER A 109 27.48 -10.89 -5.35
N GLU A 110 26.83 -10.91 -6.52
CA GLU A 110 27.21 -10.12 -7.69
C GLU A 110 27.09 -8.61 -7.46
N LEU A 111 25.96 -8.17 -6.88
CA LEU A 111 25.73 -6.77 -6.51
C LEU A 111 26.74 -6.28 -5.47
N SER A 112 27.01 -7.07 -4.43
CA SER A 112 28.01 -6.74 -3.42
C SER A 112 29.39 -6.59 -4.05
N HIS A 113 29.80 -7.50 -4.92
CA HIS A 113 31.09 -7.38 -5.62
C HIS A 113 31.17 -6.09 -6.45
N SER A 114 30.10 -5.77 -7.19
CA SER A 114 30.04 -4.59 -8.05
C SER A 114 30.01 -3.28 -7.26
N LEU A 115 29.36 -3.25 -6.09
CA LEU A 115 29.29 -2.06 -5.22
C LEU A 115 30.65 -1.64 -4.66
N TYR A 116 31.58 -2.59 -4.47
CA TYR A 116 32.93 -2.30 -3.97
C TYR A 116 33.98 -2.19 -5.10
N ALA A 117 33.57 -2.32 -6.36
CA ALA A 117 34.47 -2.14 -7.50
C ALA A 117 34.73 -0.64 -7.76
N PRO A 118 35.96 -0.24 -8.13
CA PRO A 118 36.30 1.15 -8.45
C PRO A 118 35.50 1.71 -9.65
N ALA A 119 35.11 0.83 -10.57
CA ALA A 119 34.24 1.12 -11.70
C ALA A 119 33.28 -0.08 -11.88
N PRO A 120 32.01 0.03 -11.46
CA PRO A 120 31.06 -1.05 -11.61
C PRO A 120 30.70 -1.25 -13.09
N ASP A 121 31.14 -2.35 -13.67
CA ASP A 121 30.75 -2.81 -15.01
C ASP A 121 29.65 -3.86 -14.88
N ILE A 122 28.46 -3.41 -14.48
CA ILE A 122 27.29 -4.27 -14.30
C ILE A 122 26.11 -3.71 -15.09
N ASP A 123 25.45 -4.60 -15.84
CA ASP A 123 24.23 -4.26 -16.56
C ASP A 123 23.07 -4.07 -15.58
N LEU A 124 22.79 -2.80 -15.26
CA LEU A 124 21.72 -2.40 -14.35
C LEU A 124 20.32 -2.81 -14.85
N GLU A 125 20.10 -2.87 -16.16
CA GLU A 125 18.83 -3.32 -16.72
C GLU A 125 18.67 -4.83 -16.59
N ARG A 126 19.76 -5.60 -16.72
CA ARG A 126 19.73 -7.05 -16.43
C ARG A 126 19.40 -7.30 -14.96
N VAL A 127 20.03 -6.56 -14.04
CA VAL A 127 19.76 -6.69 -12.60
C VAL A 127 18.27 -6.42 -12.30
N ASP A 128 17.67 -5.37 -12.86
CA ASP A 128 16.24 -5.10 -12.70
C ASP A 128 15.36 -6.28 -13.13
N ARG A 129 15.64 -6.84 -14.32
CA ARG A 129 14.89 -7.98 -14.87
C ARG A 129 14.99 -9.20 -13.95
N GLU A 130 16.18 -9.46 -13.40
CA GLU A 130 16.40 -10.60 -12.50
C GLU A 130 15.70 -10.42 -11.15
N ILE A 131 15.76 -9.22 -10.54
CA ILE A 131 15.02 -8.92 -9.31
C ILE A 131 13.52 -9.12 -9.53
N LEU A 132 12.98 -8.62 -10.66
CA LEU A 132 11.57 -8.78 -11.01
C LEU A 132 11.19 -10.25 -11.30
N GLY A 133 12.08 -11.00 -11.93
CA GLY A 133 11.91 -12.44 -12.17
C GLY A 133 11.82 -13.21 -10.85
N LEU A 134 12.73 -12.93 -9.91
CA LEU A 134 12.75 -13.54 -8.58
C LEU A 134 11.51 -13.15 -7.76
N ALA A 135 11.08 -11.88 -7.81
CA ALA A 135 9.85 -11.44 -7.16
C ALA A 135 8.59 -12.12 -7.73
N THR A 136 8.59 -12.43 -9.04
CA THR A 136 7.49 -13.16 -9.68
C THR A 136 7.48 -14.64 -9.26
N ALA A 137 8.65 -15.28 -9.26
CA ALA A 137 8.82 -16.68 -8.83
C ALA A 137 8.50 -16.87 -7.34
N ALA A 138 8.70 -15.84 -6.52
CA ALA A 138 8.44 -15.86 -5.09
C ALA A 138 6.95 -16.04 -4.73
N ARG A 139 6.00 -15.65 -5.60
CA ARG A 139 4.54 -15.66 -5.35
C ARG A 139 4.19 -15.34 -3.87
N VAL A 140 4.78 -14.27 -3.33
CA VAL A 140 4.44 -13.68 -2.02
C VAL A 140 3.36 -12.62 -2.21
#